data_AF-R1EBA3-F1
#
_entry.id   AF-R1EBA3-F1
#
_cell.length_a   1.000
_cell.length_b   1.000
_cell.length_c   1.000
_cell.angle_alpha   90.00
_cell.angle_beta   90.00
_cell.angle_gamma   90.00
#
_symmetry.space_group_name_H-M   'P 1'
#
loop_
_entity.id
_entity.type
_entity.pdbx_description
1 polymer ?
#
loop_
_entity_poly.entity_id
_entity_poly.type
_entity_poly.pdbx_seq_one_letter_code
_entity_poly.pdbx_strand_id
1 'polypeptide(L)'
;MSSSSATASASPTPTSLPELACPQDNGKKTTLNGKVFTLYCGQEPSGGNLPNQPVYANNIVACAQMCASTQSCKTGSLVGFNCYLKFTVSKIGSSGANAMVMLAADNPPNAGAVTTTTSSSALPSSATATTATAQAPGSPRCGTGGSPTLRIPSPRATALLSADLFSNMDDEVRNVSLPFPMTLYGTSATTVFVSSNGILSFSPSNSWETALLPSNKLGDVAVAPYWTDLSVPFQEFTYGIWFAVDAGAGTLVVEWIIGKAGNMDEMYQFQVLYERAMPGVVTFRYFVVGANGKGVGIGVQGGGKGAQFAFDQRVICPLEVVTCDTNANTCTNGTMAG
;
A
#
# COMPACT_ATOMS: atom_id res chain seq x y z
N MET A 1 -3.26 -67.93 -10.06
CA MET A 1 -4.14 -66.77 -9.79
C MET A 1 -3.74 -66.21 -8.43
N SER A 2 -2.99 -65.11 -8.40
CA SER A 2 -2.82 -64.31 -7.17
C SER A 2 -2.85 -62.85 -7.59
N SER A 3 -3.95 -62.20 -7.24
CA SER A 3 -4.18 -60.77 -7.47
C SER A 3 -3.58 -59.99 -6.32
N SER A 4 -2.59 -59.14 -6.61
CA SER A 4 -2.07 -58.17 -5.65
C SER A 4 -2.68 -56.80 -5.94
N SER A 5 -3.64 -56.40 -5.11
CA SER A 5 -4.21 -55.05 -5.10
C SER A 5 -3.22 -54.06 -4.49
N ALA A 6 -2.79 -53.08 -5.27
CA ALA A 6 -2.02 -51.94 -4.78
C ALA A 6 -2.99 -50.91 -4.15
N THR A 7 -2.91 -50.72 -2.84
CA THR A 7 -3.53 -49.60 -2.14
C THR A 7 -2.84 -48.29 -2.53
N ALA A 8 -3.59 -47.42 -3.22
CA ALA A 8 -3.17 -46.05 -3.46
C ALA A 8 -3.13 -45.27 -2.14
N SER A 9 -1.95 -44.77 -1.79
CA SER A 9 -1.76 -43.85 -0.66
C SER A 9 -2.37 -42.50 -1.01
N ALA A 10 -3.39 -42.08 -0.26
CA ALA A 10 -4.01 -40.77 -0.42
C ALA A 10 -3.00 -39.67 -0.03
N SER A 11 -2.74 -38.75 -0.96
CA SER A 11 -2.00 -37.52 -0.70
C SER A 11 -2.78 -36.67 0.31
N PRO A 12 -2.15 -36.12 1.37
CA PRO A 12 -2.86 -35.25 2.31
C PRO A 12 -3.31 -33.97 1.61
N THR A 13 -4.61 -33.71 1.65
CA THR A 13 -5.22 -32.45 1.22
C THR A 13 -4.50 -31.29 1.91
N PRO A 14 -4.06 -30.23 1.20
CA PRO A 14 -3.48 -29.07 1.85
C PRO A 14 -4.55 -28.44 2.75
N THR A 15 -4.34 -28.51 4.06
CA THR A 15 -5.19 -27.85 5.05
C THR A 15 -5.12 -26.35 4.79
N SER A 16 -6.15 -25.79 4.17
CA SER A 16 -6.28 -24.35 3.98
C SER A 16 -6.22 -23.66 5.34
N LEU A 17 -5.38 -22.64 5.45
CA LEU A 17 -5.31 -21.82 6.67
C LEU A 17 -6.70 -21.20 6.95
N PRO A 18 -7.11 -21.09 8.23
CA PRO A 18 -8.39 -20.49 8.59
C PRO A 18 -8.45 -19.03 8.14
N GLU A 19 -9.57 -18.62 7.55
CA GLU A 19 -9.77 -17.26 7.06
C GLU A 19 -10.26 -16.38 8.21
N LEU A 20 -9.33 -15.69 8.88
CA LEU A 20 -9.66 -14.65 9.86
C LEU A 20 -9.29 -13.28 9.27
N ALA A 21 -10.22 -12.33 9.35
CA ALA A 21 -10.11 -11.00 8.79
C ALA A 21 -10.49 -9.90 9.79
N CYS A 22 -9.71 -8.83 9.81
CA CYS A 22 -10.03 -7.63 10.56
C CYS A 22 -10.92 -6.67 9.76
N PRO A 23 -11.82 -5.92 10.41
CA PRO A 23 -12.04 -5.85 11.86
C PRO A 23 -13.01 -6.91 12.43
N GLN A 24 -13.71 -7.65 11.58
CA GLN A 24 -14.87 -8.49 11.95
C GLN A 24 -14.54 -9.64 12.91
N ASP A 25 -13.32 -10.17 12.82
CA ASP A 25 -12.89 -11.32 13.60
C ASP A 25 -12.06 -10.96 14.84
N ASN A 26 -12.10 -9.69 15.26
CA ASN A 26 -11.41 -9.25 16.47
C ASN A 26 -11.81 -10.10 17.69
N GLY A 27 -10.82 -10.63 18.39
CA GLY A 27 -10.99 -11.53 19.54
C GLY A 27 -11.24 -13.01 19.18
N LYS A 28 -11.40 -13.37 17.90
CA LYS A 28 -11.50 -14.79 17.51
C LYS A 28 -10.18 -15.52 17.75
N LYS A 29 -10.29 -16.81 18.05
CA LYS A 29 -9.17 -17.71 18.28
C LYS A 29 -9.00 -18.69 17.13
N THR A 30 -7.77 -19.08 16.85
CA THR A 30 -7.46 -20.18 15.94
C THR A 30 -6.25 -20.97 16.43
N THR A 31 -6.11 -22.21 15.95
CA THR A 31 -5.00 -23.10 16.28
C THR A 31 -4.11 -23.29 15.07
N LEU A 32 -2.82 -22.99 15.23
CA LEU A 32 -1.78 -23.06 14.19
C LEU A 32 -0.59 -23.86 14.74
N ASN A 33 -0.18 -24.93 14.06
CA ASN A 33 0.86 -25.88 14.52
C ASN A 33 0.74 -26.29 16.01
N GLY A 34 -0.49 -26.57 16.48
CA GLY A 34 -0.75 -26.98 17.86
C GLY A 34 -0.69 -25.86 18.91
N LYS A 35 -0.50 -24.60 18.49
CA LYS A 35 -0.49 -23.41 19.35
C LYS A 35 -1.76 -22.60 19.12
N VAL A 36 -2.37 -22.10 20.19
CA VAL A 36 -3.60 -21.29 20.10
C VAL A 36 -3.25 -19.81 20.04
N PHE A 37 -3.85 -19.08 19.11
CA PHE A 37 -3.66 -17.64 18.92
C PHE A 37 -5.00 -16.91 19.04
N THR A 38 -4.96 -15.66 19.51
CA THR A 38 -6.10 -14.73 19.52
C THR A 38 -5.81 -13.56 18.58
N LEU A 39 -6.77 -13.24 17.71
CA LEU A 39 -6.68 -12.10 16.79
C LEU A 39 -7.02 -10.79 17.51
N TYR A 40 -6.17 -9.79 17.35
CA TYR A 40 -6.38 -8.41 17.79
C TYR A 40 -6.31 -7.48 16.59
N CYS A 41 -7.42 -6.86 16.25
CA CYS A 41 -7.54 -5.96 15.10
C CYS A 41 -7.21 -4.52 15.50
N GLY A 42 -6.39 -3.84 14.68
CA GLY A 42 -5.95 -2.46 14.94
C GLY A 42 -5.04 -2.27 16.15
N GLN A 43 -4.55 -3.36 16.73
CA GLN A 43 -3.72 -3.36 17.93
C GLN A 43 -2.37 -4.03 17.70
N GLU A 44 -1.29 -3.38 18.12
CA GLU A 44 0.05 -3.94 18.14
C GLU A 44 0.43 -4.37 19.57
N PRO A 45 0.88 -5.61 19.73
CA PRO A 45 1.54 -6.08 20.93
C PRO A 45 2.95 -5.48 21.05
N SER A 46 3.24 -4.77 22.13
CA SER A 46 4.58 -4.29 22.45
C SER A 46 5.45 -5.45 22.94
N GLY A 47 6.74 -5.42 22.58
CA GLY A 47 7.68 -6.51 22.88
C GLY A 47 8.86 -6.51 21.92
N GLY A 48 9.84 -7.37 22.19
CA GLY A 48 11.03 -7.52 21.36
C GLY A 48 10.77 -8.35 20.11
N ASN A 49 11.21 -7.84 18.96
CA ASN A 49 11.22 -8.59 17.69
C ASN A 49 12.32 -9.65 17.72
N LEU A 50 12.08 -10.79 17.06
CA LEU A 50 13.14 -11.74 16.77
C LEU A 50 14.22 -11.10 15.87
N PRO A 51 15.41 -11.71 15.75
CA PRO A 51 16.39 -11.29 14.75
C PRO A 51 15.82 -11.40 13.32
N ASN A 52 16.34 -10.58 12.40
CA ASN A 52 15.99 -10.59 10.97
C ASN A 52 14.48 -10.40 10.70
N GLN A 53 13.89 -9.39 11.34
CA GLN A 53 12.49 -8.99 11.15
C GLN A 53 12.41 -7.64 10.40
N PRO A 54 11.34 -7.38 9.63
CA PRO A 54 10.18 -8.25 9.42
C PRO A 54 10.49 -9.41 8.47
N VAL A 55 9.74 -10.51 8.63
CA VAL A 55 9.50 -11.47 7.53
C VAL A 55 8.22 -11.07 6.81
N TYR A 56 7.97 -11.57 5.59
CA TYR A 56 6.82 -11.11 4.80
C TYR A 56 5.65 -12.11 4.84
N ALA A 57 4.43 -11.61 5.08
CA ALA A 57 3.19 -12.40 5.07
C ALA A 57 2.04 -11.67 4.37
N ASN A 58 1.22 -12.40 3.61
CA ASN A 58 0.10 -11.82 2.87
C ASN A 58 -1.15 -11.55 3.71
N ASN A 59 -1.25 -12.15 4.90
CA ASN A 59 -2.34 -11.92 5.84
C ASN A 59 -1.91 -12.32 7.26
N ILE A 60 -2.72 -11.92 8.24
CA ILE A 60 -2.38 -12.05 9.65
C ILE A 60 -2.30 -13.52 10.09
N VAL A 61 -3.04 -14.42 9.45
CA VAL A 61 -3.00 -15.86 9.73
C VAL A 61 -1.72 -16.50 9.20
N ALA A 62 -1.24 -16.08 8.02
CA ALA A 62 0.05 -16.49 7.49
C ALA A 62 1.21 -15.98 8.36
N CYS A 63 1.10 -14.75 8.87
CA CYS A 63 2.06 -14.21 9.83
C CYS A 63 2.09 -15.03 11.14
N ALA A 64 0.91 -15.36 11.67
CA ALA A 64 0.77 -16.21 12.84
C ALA A 64 1.27 -17.64 12.62
N GLN A 65 1.13 -18.19 11.41
CA GLN A 65 1.62 -19.51 11.03
C GLN A 65 3.16 -19.57 11.04
N MET A 66 3.83 -18.50 10.58
CA MET A 66 5.28 -18.37 10.70
C MET A 66 5.70 -18.30 12.17
N CYS A 67 4.99 -17.51 12.98
CA CYS A 67 5.20 -17.49 14.42
C CYS A 67 5.02 -18.87 15.07
N ALA A 68 3.98 -19.61 14.67
CA ALA A 68 3.70 -20.93 15.20
C ALA A 68 4.85 -21.91 14.91
N SER A 69 5.50 -21.76 13.76
CA SER A 69 6.65 -22.56 13.30
C SER A 69 7.98 -22.14 13.94
N THR A 70 8.06 -20.95 14.54
CA THR A 70 9.26 -20.44 15.22
C THR A 70 9.17 -20.68 16.73
N GLN A 71 10.08 -21.50 17.27
CA GLN A 71 10.04 -21.92 18.67
C GLN A 71 10.03 -20.76 19.68
N SER A 72 10.81 -19.71 19.41
CA SER A 72 10.94 -18.52 20.26
C SER A 72 9.86 -17.47 20.04
N CYS A 73 8.98 -17.63 19.03
CA CYS A 73 7.96 -16.65 18.72
C CYS A 73 6.73 -16.80 19.63
N LYS A 74 6.21 -15.67 20.09
CA LYS A 74 5.01 -15.54 20.92
C LYS A 74 3.90 -14.75 20.22
N THR A 75 4.23 -13.91 19.25
CA THR A 75 3.24 -13.11 18.51
C THR A 75 3.70 -12.87 17.09
N GLY A 76 2.76 -12.95 16.15
CA GLY A 76 2.92 -12.35 14.83
C GLY A 76 2.14 -11.04 14.76
N SER A 77 2.80 -9.93 14.50
CA SER A 77 2.16 -8.63 14.26
C SER A 77 2.29 -8.28 12.79
N LEU A 78 1.18 -8.10 12.10
CA LEU A 78 1.14 -7.73 10.69
C LEU A 78 0.76 -6.26 10.51
N VAL A 79 1.65 -5.53 9.84
CA VAL A 79 1.38 -4.17 9.34
C VAL A 79 1.63 -4.19 7.84
N GLY A 80 0.58 -4.02 7.04
CA GLY A 80 0.67 -4.28 5.59
C GLY A 80 1.09 -5.74 5.33
N PHE A 81 2.30 -5.94 4.81
CA PHE A 81 2.90 -7.27 4.57
C PHE A 81 4.04 -7.61 5.52
N ASN A 82 4.43 -6.67 6.38
CA ASN A 82 5.51 -6.85 7.33
C ASN A 82 4.99 -7.65 8.51
N CYS A 83 5.39 -8.91 8.59
CA CYS A 83 5.13 -9.79 9.71
C CYS A 83 6.30 -9.70 10.69
N TYR A 84 6.05 -9.04 11.82
CA TYR A 84 6.97 -8.95 12.93
C TYR A 84 6.70 -10.10 13.90
N LEU A 85 7.59 -11.08 13.89
CA LEU A 85 7.63 -12.16 14.86
C LEU A 85 8.29 -11.65 16.14
N LYS A 86 7.53 -11.65 17.24
CA LYS A 86 7.98 -11.15 18.54
C LYS A 86 8.23 -12.30 19.50
N PHE A 87 9.31 -12.20 20.29
CA PHE A 87 9.65 -13.21 21.30
C PHE A 87 9.11 -12.87 22.69
N THR A 88 8.64 -11.64 22.90
CA THR A 88 7.93 -11.19 24.12
C THR A 88 6.67 -10.40 23.76
N VAL A 89 5.71 -10.38 24.70
CA VAL A 89 4.50 -9.55 24.65
C VAL A 89 4.32 -8.91 26.02
N SER A 90 4.36 -7.59 26.08
CA SER A 90 4.32 -6.82 27.33
C SER A 90 3.04 -5.99 27.49
N LYS A 91 2.46 -5.51 26.38
CA LYS A 91 1.21 -4.76 26.33
C LYS A 91 0.56 -4.98 24.97
N ILE A 92 -0.76 -4.83 24.87
CA ILE A 92 -1.48 -4.72 23.60
C ILE A 92 -2.09 -3.32 23.57
N GLY A 93 -1.79 -2.52 22.54
CA GLY A 93 -2.26 -1.14 22.41
C GLY A 93 -2.68 -0.80 20.99
N SER A 94 -3.53 0.22 20.84
CA SER A 94 -4.00 0.68 19.53
C SER A 94 -2.86 1.28 18.71
N SER A 95 -2.67 0.79 17.49
CA SER A 95 -1.61 1.26 16.58
C SER A 95 -1.93 1.12 15.09
N GLY A 96 -3.10 0.58 14.74
CA GLY A 96 -3.46 0.30 13.34
C GLY A 96 -2.87 -1.00 12.76
N ALA A 97 -2.03 -1.72 13.51
CA ALA A 97 -1.56 -3.06 13.16
C ALA A 97 -2.63 -4.13 13.41
N ASN A 98 -2.58 -5.28 12.73
CA ASN A 98 -3.35 -6.46 13.14
C ASN A 98 -2.38 -7.48 13.76
N ALA A 99 -2.72 -8.09 14.88
CA ALA A 99 -1.83 -9.00 15.57
C ALA A 99 -2.50 -10.30 15.98
N MET A 100 -1.73 -11.38 15.94
CA MET A 100 -2.13 -12.69 16.45
C MET A 100 -1.20 -13.02 17.61
N VAL A 101 -1.76 -12.94 18.81
CA VAL A 101 -1.02 -13.19 20.05
C VAL A 101 -1.24 -14.64 20.46
N MET A 102 -0.14 -15.37 20.64
CA MET A 102 -0.19 -16.74 21.14
C MET A 102 -0.66 -16.72 22.58
N LEU A 103 -1.69 -17.50 22.87
CA LEU A 103 -2.03 -17.83 24.24
C LEU A 103 -0.92 -18.77 24.73
N ALA A 104 -0.08 -18.27 25.63
CA ALA A 104 0.69 -19.19 26.46
C ALA A 104 -0.31 -20.09 27.20
N ALA A 105 0.06 -21.34 27.45
CA ALA A 105 -0.74 -22.23 28.28
C ALA A 105 -1.01 -21.67 29.70
N ASP A 106 -0.40 -20.53 30.07
CA ASP A 106 -0.71 -19.78 31.28
C ASP A 106 -0.81 -18.27 31.02
N ASN A 107 -1.90 -17.69 31.51
CA ASN A 107 -2.28 -16.28 31.68
C ASN A 107 -2.80 -15.45 30.47
N PRO A 108 -4.13 -15.22 30.37
CA PRO A 108 -4.70 -14.22 29.48
C PRO A 108 -4.46 -12.78 30.01
N PRO A 109 -4.15 -11.78 29.15
CA PRO A 109 -4.18 -10.39 29.57
C PRO A 109 -5.64 -9.97 29.80
N ASN A 110 -5.88 -9.48 31.02
CA ASN A 110 -7.17 -9.12 31.60
C ASN A 110 -7.97 -8.16 30.69
N ALA A 111 -9.21 -8.54 30.38
CA ALA A 111 -10.17 -7.68 29.70
C ALA A 111 -10.62 -6.57 30.66
N GLY A 112 -10.14 -5.34 30.43
CA GLY A 112 -10.67 -4.16 31.10
C GLY A 112 -12.05 -3.82 30.57
N ALA A 113 -13.07 -4.01 31.41
CA ALA A 113 -14.45 -3.65 31.14
C ALA A 113 -14.58 -2.14 30.84
N VAL A 114 -15.26 -1.79 29.75
CA VAL A 114 -15.68 -0.42 29.46
C VAL A 114 -17.11 -0.25 29.98
N THR A 115 -17.22 0.53 31.05
CA THR A 115 -18.48 0.89 31.71
C THR A 115 -19.21 1.93 30.87
N THR A 116 -20.43 1.61 30.43
CA THR A 116 -21.39 2.54 29.84
C THR A 116 -21.97 3.47 30.89
N THR A 117 -21.79 4.78 30.73
CA THR A 117 -22.56 5.80 31.46
C THR A 117 -23.37 6.65 30.49
N THR A 118 -24.67 6.37 30.45
CA THR A 118 -25.70 7.26 29.91
C THR A 118 -25.86 8.46 30.82
N SER A 119 -25.82 9.67 30.27
CA SER A 119 -26.28 10.87 30.96
C SER A 119 -26.93 11.83 29.97
N SER A 120 -28.25 11.82 30.02
CA SER A 120 -29.16 12.79 29.41
C SER A 120 -29.14 14.10 30.21
N SER A 121 -28.96 15.24 29.53
CA SER A 121 -29.54 16.50 29.97
C SER A 121 -29.83 17.40 28.77
N ALA A 122 -31.10 17.76 28.63
CA ALA A 122 -31.59 18.79 27.75
C ALA A 122 -31.80 20.08 28.57
N LEU A 123 -31.55 21.25 27.98
CA LEU A 123 -32.49 22.39 27.86
C LEU A 123 -31.79 23.57 27.13
N PRO A 124 -32.52 24.60 26.65
CA PRO A 124 -32.23 25.27 25.39
C PRO A 124 -31.62 26.66 25.59
N SER A 125 -31.07 27.25 24.52
CA SER A 125 -31.03 28.70 24.43
C SER A 125 -31.05 29.17 22.99
N SER A 126 -32.02 30.04 22.72
CA SER A 126 -32.30 30.68 21.45
C SER A 126 -31.18 31.63 21.04
N ALA A 127 -30.74 31.52 19.79
CA ALA A 127 -30.09 32.62 19.07
C ALA A 127 -30.49 32.55 17.60
N THR A 128 -30.94 33.70 17.11
CA THR A 128 -31.63 33.99 15.87
C THR A 128 -30.80 33.59 14.63
N ALA A 129 -31.28 32.64 13.84
CA ALA A 129 -30.65 32.26 12.58
C ALA A 129 -31.19 33.10 11.42
N THR A 130 -30.34 33.95 10.85
CA THR A 130 -30.55 34.57 9.55
C THR A 130 -30.53 33.46 8.49
N THR A 131 -31.63 33.33 7.75
CA THR A 131 -31.79 32.38 6.64
C THR A 131 -30.79 32.65 5.52
N ALA A 132 -29.67 31.93 5.54
CA ALA A 132 -28.92 31.60 4.34
C ALA A 132 -29.41 30.22 3.88
N THR A 133 -29.95 30.14 2.67
CA THR A 133 -30.25 28.89 1.98
C THR A 133 -28.95 28.12 1.77
N ALA A 134 -28.57 27.30 2.74
CA ALA A 134 -27.50 26.33 2.60
C ALA A 134 -27.96 25.25 1.63
N GLN A 135 -27.36 25.25 0.44
CA GLN A 135 -27.43 24.14 -0.49
C GLN A 135 -26.93 22.88 0.25
N ALA A 136 -27.68 21.79 0.18
CA ALA A 136 -27.30 20.53 0.80
C ALA A 136 -25.87 20.15 0.39
N PRO A 137 -25.00 19.66 1.30
CA PRO A 137 -23.71 19.12 0.91
C PRO A 137 -23.95 18.03 -0.14
N GLY A 138 -23.48 18.27 -1.36
CA GLY A 138 -23.48 17.23 -2.39
C GLY A 138 -22.75 16.00 -1.85
N SER A 139 -23.22 14.81 -2.20
CA SER A 139 -22.51 13.57 -1.87
C SER A 139 -21.02 13.71 -2.23
N PRO A 140 -20.09 13.24 -1.38
CA PRO A 140 -18.68 13.32 -1.69
C PRO A 140 -18.42 12.64 -3.04
N ARG A 141 -17.70 13.34 -3.93
CA ARG A 141 -17.36 12.85 -5.28
C ARG A 141 -16.69 11.47 -5.23
N CYS A 142 -15.89 11.23 -4.19
CA CYS A 142 -15.10 10.02 -4.03
C CYS A 142 -15.60 9.20 -2.84
N GLY A 143 -15.62 7.87 -2.99
CA GLY A 143 -15.70 6.95 -1.86
C GLY A 143 -14.43 6.97 -1.02
N THR A 144 -14.50 6.46 0.21
CA THR A 144 -13.32 6.29 1.07
C THR A 144 -12.39 5.23 0.48
N GLY A 145 -11.12 5.59 0.24
CA GLY A 145 -10.08 4.63 -0.11
C GLY A 145 -9.88 3.61 1.02
N GLY A 146 -9.40 2.41 0.67
CA GLY A 146 -9.01 1.40 1.66
C GLY A 146 -7.75 1.81 2.41
N SER A 147 -7.43 1.10 3.50
CA SER A 147 -6.13 1.27 4.15
C SER A 147 -4.98 0.88 3.20
N PRO A 148 -3.86 1.61 3.24
CA PRO A 148 -2.70 1.37 2.40
C PRO A 148 -2.17 -0.06 2.61
N THR A 149 -2.13 -0.83 1.54
CA THR A 149 -1.59 -2.21 1.55
C THR A 149 -0.92 -2.48 0.23
N LEU A 150 0.39 -2.79 0.24
CA LEU A 150 1.16 -3.11 -0.97
C LEU A 150 0.39 -4.07 -1.90
N ARG A 151 0.10 -3.62 -3.12
CA ARG A 151 -0.72 -4.37 -4.07
C ARG A 151 0.13 -5.27 -4.96
N ILE A 152 1.44 -5.05 -5.07
CA ILE A 152 2.35 -5.97 -5.73
C ILE A 152 2.41 -7.29 -4.92
N PRO A 153 2.03 -8.44 -5.50
CA PRO A 153 1.97 -9.70 -4.76
C PRO A 153 3.36 -10.25 -4.42
N SER A 154 3.50 -10.84 -3.24
CA SER A 154 4.68 -11.60 -2.84
C SER A 154 4.85 -12.88 -3.68
N PRO A 155 6.08 -13.32 -4.01
CA PRO A 155 7.39 -12.73 -3.65
C PRO A 155 7.92 -11.73 -4.70
N ARG A 156 7.06 -11.15 -5.56
CA ARG A 156 7.50 -10.35 -6.72
C ARG A 156 7.93 -8.94 -6.35
N ALA A 157 7.50 -8.42 -5.20
CA ALA A 157 7.83 -7.09 -4.75
C ALA A 157 9.29 -6.98 -4.30
N THR A 158 10.03 -6.05 -4.90
CA THR A 158 11.37 -5.64 -4.48
C THR A 158 11.28 -4.22 -3.91
N ALA A 159 11.80 -4.01 -2.70
CA ALA A 159 11.87 -2.69 -2.10
C ALA A 159 12.91 -1.84 -2.83
N LEU A 160 12.53 -0.61 -3.20
CA LEU A 160 13.40 0.36 -3.86
C LEU A 160 13.83 1.46 -2.88
N LEU A 161 12.84 1.99 -2.18
CA LEU A 161 12.98 2.93 -1.06
C LEU A 161 12.11 2.39 0.06
N SER A 162 12.67 2.17 1.25
CA SER A 162 11.94 1.60 2.38
C SER A 162 12.36 2.30 3.66
N ALA A 163 11.42 2.49 4.58
CA ALA A 163 11.65 3.15 5.87
C ALA A 163 12.67 2.43 6.79
N ASP A 164 13.31 1.35 6.34
CA ASP A 164 14.36 0.59 7.03
C ASP A 164 15.76 1.21 6.91
N LEU A 165 15.99 2.15 5.98
CA LEU A 165 17.29 2.82 5.82
C LEU A 165 17.41 4.09 6.69
N PHE A 166 17.32 3.98 8.02
CA PHE A 166 17.75 4.96 9.06
C PHE A 166 17.54 6.50 8.89
N SER A 167 16.82 6.98 7.88
CA SER A 167 16.58 8.40 7.60
C SER A 167 15.30 8.59 6.79
N ASN A 168 14.70 9.78 6.91
CA ASN A 168 13.63 10.20 6.00
C ASN A 168 14.16 10.18 4.56
N MET A 169 13.38 9.60 3.64
CA MET A 169 13.74 9.57 2.22
C MET A 169 12.91 10.59 1.48
N ASP A 170 13.48 11.78 1.39
CA ASP A 170 12.93 12.93 0.69
C ASP A 170 13.84 13.29 -0.48
N ASP A 171 13.26 13.70 -1.61
CA ASP A 171 13.97 13.96 -2.87
C ASP A 171 14.87 12.81 -3.38
N GLU A 172 14.62 11.58 -2.93
CA GLU A 172 15.42 10.41 -3.25
C GLU A 172 15.07 9.85 -4.64
N VAL A 173 16.10 9.38 -5.35
CA VAL A 173 15.96 8.73 -6.66
C VAL A 173 16.71 7.41 -6.67
N ARG A 174 16.08 6.36 -7.18
CA ARG A 174 16.71 5.05 -7.41
C ARG A 174 16.41 4.59 -8.82
N ASN A 175 17.34 3.84 -9.40
CA ASN A 175 17.13 3.26 -10.71
C ASN A 175 16.58 1.83 -10.61
N VAL A 176 15.85 1.43 -11.64
CA VAL A 176 15.38 0.07 -11.87
C VAL A 176 15.88 -0.36 -13.24
N SER A 177 16.63 -1.47 -13.29
CA SER A 177 17.09 -2.08 -14.53
C SER A 177 16.02 -3.03 -15.07
N LEU A 178 15.68 -2.89 -16.35
CA LEU A 178 14.66 -3.66 -17.04
C LEU A 178 15.32 -4.63 -18.03
N PRO A 179 14.91 -5.91 -18.07
CA PRO A 179 15.38 -6.89 -19.04
C PRO A 179 14.74 -6.72 -20.44
N PHE A 180 13.93 -5.68 -20.61
CA PHE A 180 13.28 -5.28 -21.86
C PHE A 180 13.22 -3.75 -21.94
N PRO A 181 13.14 -3.16 -23.14
CA PRO A 181 12.99 -1.73 -23.28
C PRO A 181 11.60 -1.26 -22.83
N MET A 182 11.57 -0.23 -22.00
CA MET A 182 10.40 0.62 -21.83
C MET A 182 10.42 1.70 -22.90
N THR A 183 9.36 1.81 -23.70
CA THR A 183 9.26 2.78 -24.79
C THR A 183 8.15 3.78 -24.50
N LEU A 184 8.48 5.07 -24.53
CA LEU A 184 7.55 6.19 -24.36
C LEU A 184 7.95 7.32 -25.30
N TYR A 185 6.98 7.95 -25.96
CA TYR A 185 7.23 9.03 -26.93
C TYR A 185 8.27 8.67 -28.02
N GLY A 186 8.34 7.39 -28.41
CA GLY A 186 9.31 6.87 -29.38
C GLY A 186 10.73 6.66 -28.84
N THR A 187 11.04 7.14 -27.62
CA THR A 187 12.32 6.89 -26.94
C THR A 187 12.24 5.60 -26.15
N SER A 188 13.34 4.83 -26.09
CA SER A 188 13.41 3.59 -25.32
C SER A 188 14.55 3.60 -24.31
N ALA A 189 14.31 3.04 -23.13
CA ALA A 189 15.33 2.84 -22.11
C ALA A 189 15.17 1.47 -21.43
N THR A 190 16.28 0.84 -21.06
CA THR A 190 16.31 -0.36 -20.20
C THR A 190 16.64 -0.01 -18.75
N THR A 191 16.81 1.27 -18.43
CA THR A 191 16.96 1.77 -17.07
C THR A 191 15.98 2.90 -16.88
N VAL A 192 15.18 2.82 -15.82
CA VAL A 192 14.26 3.90 -15.41
C VAL A 192 14.65 4.40 -14.04
N PHE A 193 14.36 5.66 -13.76
CA PHE A 193 14.62 6.32 -12.49
C PHE A 193 13.29 6.60 -11.81
N VAL A 194 13.18 6.22 -10.55
CA VAL A 194 11.97 6.32 -9.73
C VAL A 194 12.29 7.24 -8.56
N SER A 195 11.46 8.26 -8.38
CA SER A 195 11.63 9.28 -7.34
C SER A 195 10.62 9.12 -6.21
N SER A 196 11.01 9.53 -5.00
CA SER A 196 10.06 9.77 -3.89
C SER A 196 8.94 10.72 -4.32
N ASN A 197 9.21 11.73 -5.13
CA ASN A 197 8.26 12.75 -5.60
C ASN A 197 7.24 12.26 -6.65
N GLY A 198 6.96 10.96 -6.71
CA GLY A 198 5.92 10.39 -7.56
C GLY A 198 6.23 10.47 -9.06
N ILE A 199 7.51 10.34 -9.42
CA ILE A 199 8.01 10.43 -10.80
C ILE A 199 8.69 9.12 -11.19
N LEU A 200 8.46 8.68 -12.44
CA LEU A 200 9.29 7.69 -13.14
C LEU A 200 9.80 8.31 -14.45
N SER A 201 11.11 8.25 -14.73
CA SER A 201 11.70 8.91 -15.91
C SER A 201 12.88 8.14 -16.50
N PHE A 202 13.31 8.50 -17.72
CA PHE A 202 14.48 7.88 -18.38
C PHE A 202 15.82 8.54 -18.00
N SER A 203 15.77 9.64 -17.26
CA SER A 203 16.91 10.29 -16.61
C SER A 203 16.56 10.58 -15.15
N PRO A 204 17.53 10.71 -14.23
CA PRO A 204 17.24 11.10 -12.85
C PRO A 204 16.43 12.41 -12.80
N SER A 205 15.37 12.43 -11.99
CA SER A 205 14.57 13.62 -11.70
C SER A 205 13.97 13.45 -10.32
N ASN A 206 14.14 14.45 -9.46
CA ASN A 206 13.57 14.49 -8.11
C ASN A 206 12.81 15.79 -7.86
N SER A 207 12.34 16.47 -8.91
CA SER A 207 11.67 17.75 -8.71
C SER A 207 10.43 17.57 -7.83
N TRP A 208 10.31 18.36 -6.78
CA TRP A 208 9.11 18.44 -5.93
C TRP A 208 8.15 19.55 -6.41
N GLU A 209 8.64 20.48 -7.23
CA GLU A 209 7.90 21.64 -7.72
C GLU A 209 7.03 21.33 -8.95
N THR A 210 5.80 20.86 -8.70
CA THR A 210 4.81 20.57 -9.75
C THR A 210 4.58 21.73 -10.72
N ALA A 211 4.47 21.43 -12.01
CA ALA A 211 4.10 22.37 -13.07
C ALA A 211 3.23 21.69 -14.16
N LEU A 212 2.73 22.48 -15.11
CA LEU A 212 2.09 21.95 -16.32
C LEU A 212 3.08 21.13 -17.15
N LEU A 213 2.59 20.04 -17.75
CA LEU A 213 3.35 19.23 -18.70
C LEU A 213 3.20 19.77 -20.14
N PRO A 214 4.27 19.74 -20.96
CA PRO A 214 5.63 19.34 -20.60
C PRO A 214 6.32 20.41 -19.72
N SER A 215 7.13 19.94 -18.78
CA SER A 215 7.92 20.77 -17.87
C SER A 215 9.40 20.50 -18.03
N ASN A 216 10.22 21.55 -17.97
CA ASN A 216 11.68 21.45 -17.92
C ASN A 216 12.22 21.01 -16.55
N LYS A 217 11.35 20.87 -15.54
CA LYS A 217 11.70 20.39 -14.20
C LYS A 217 11.75 18.86 -14.12
N LEU A 218 11.09 18.17 -15.05
CA LEU A 218 11.13 16.73 -15.18
C LEU A 218 12.19 16.31 -16.21
N GLY A 219 12.60 15.04 -16.16
CA GLY A 219 13.36 14.44 -17.26
C GLY A 219 12.59 14.52 -18.58
N ASP A 220 13.30 14.54 -19.72
CA ASP A 220 12.68 14.69 -21.05
C ASP A 220 11.54 13.70 -21.24
N VAL A 221 11.81 12.41 -21.01
CA VAL A 221 10.78 11.37 -20.93
C VAL A 221 10.46 11.07 -19.47
N ALA A 222 9.25 11.44 -19.05
CA ALA A 222 8.79 11.28 -17.68
C ALA A 222 7.32 10.88 -17.59
N VAL A 223 7.02 10.12 -16.55
CA VAL A 223 5.72 9.62 -16.13
C VAL A 223 5.48 10.13 -14.73
N ALA A 224 4.42 10.91 -14.56
CA ALA A 224 4.03 11.53 -13.31
C ALA A 224 2.66 10.97 -12.92
N PRO A 225 2.56 9.80 -12.26
CA PRO A 225 1.29 9.32 -11.73
C PRO A 225 0.74 10.22 -10.62
N TYR A 226 1.63 10.89 -9.87
CA TYR A 226 1.27 11.76 -8.74
C TYR A 226 2.45 12.70 -8.38
N TRP A 227 2.86 13.57 -9.30
CA TRP A 227 4.04 14.43 -9.11
C TRP A 227 3.77 15.60 -8.15
N THR A 228 4.40 15.56 -6.98
CA THR A 228 4.42 16.62 -5.96
C THR A 228 5.54 16.35 -4.95
N ASP A 229 5.70 17.23 -3.97
CA ASP A 229 6.63 17.08 -2.84
C ASP A 229 6.18 15.94 -1.89
N LEU A 230 6.84 14.79 -1.95
CA LEU A 230 6.48 13.53 -1.28
C LEU A 230 7.72 12.88 -0.64
N SER A 231 7.53 12.26 0.52
CA SER A 231 8.62 11.59 1.24
C SER A 231 8.18 10.30 1.91
N VAL A 232 9.15 9.39 2.07
CA VAL A 232 8.98 8.18 2.90
C VAL A 232 9.44 8.52 4.32
N PRO A 233 8.52 8.57 5.31
CA PRO A 233 8.87 8.87 6.69
C PRO A 233 9.71 7.76 7.34
N PHE A 234 10.61 8.16 8.24
CA PHE A 234 11.40 7.25 9.06
C PHE A 234 10.53 6.52 10.08
N GLN A 235 10.82 5.23 10.32
CA GLN A 235 10.12 4.35 11.28
C GLN A 235 8.64 4.05 10.99
N GLU A 236 8.10 4.47 9.85
CA GLU A 236 6.75 4.09 9.43
C GLU A 236 6.80 3.03 8.33
N PHE A 237 6.86 1.77 8.76
CA PHE A 237 7.13 0.61 7.89
C PHE A 237 6.05 0.31 6.83
N THR A 238 4.92 1.02 6.86
CA THR A 238 3.90 0.97 5.80
C THR A 238 4.36 1.75 4.56
N TYR A 239 5.24 2.73 4.72
CA TYR A 239 5.67 3.62 3.65
C TYR A 239 6.89 3.08 2.92
N GLY A 240 6.93 3.33 1.62
CA GLY A 240 8.00 2.93 0.74
C GLY A 240 7.60 2.96 -0.72
N ILE A 241 8.56 2.58 -1.55
CA ILE A 241 8.40 2.42 -2.98
C ILE A 241 8.92 1.03 -3.33
N TRP A 242 8.07 0.25 -3.98
CA TRP A 242 8.37 -1.10 -4.43
C TRP A 242 8.21 -1.22 -5.92
N PHE A 243 8.87 -2.21 -6.49
CA PHE A 243 8.67 -2.56 -7.90
C PHE A 243 8.64 -4.07 -8.10
N ALA A 244 8.05 -4.48 -9.21
CA ALA A 244 8.12 -5.84 -9.72
C ALA A 244 8.38 -5.82 -11.23
N VAL A 245 9.34 -6.63 -11.66
CA VAL A 245 9.64 -6.86 -13.07
C VAL A 245 9.36 -8.32 -13.39
N ASP A 246 8.55 -8.56 -14.41
CA ASP A 246 8.37 -9.88 -15.00
C ASP A 246 9.03 -9.88 -16.39
N ALA A 247 10.19 -10.53 -16.50
CA ALA A 247 10.94 -10.58 -17.75
C ALA A 247 10.21 -11.37 -18.85
N GLY A 248 9.48 -12.41 -18.47
CA GLY A 248 8.77 -13.29 -19.41
C GLY A 248 7.51 -12.62 -19.94
N ALA A 249 6.73 -12.01 -19.06
CA ALA A 249 5.54 -11.24 -19.45
C ALA A 249 5.88 -9.85 -20.03
N GLY A 250 7.09 -9.35 -19.76
CA GLY A 250 7.52 -8.03 -20.21
C GLY A 250 6.82 -6.90 -19.45
N THR A 251 6.56 -7.06 -18.16
CA THR A 251 5.80 -6.08 -17.36
C THR A 251 6.64 -5.43 -16.27
N LEU A 252 6.44 -4.14 -16.05
CA LEU A 252 6.94 -3.39 -14.91
C LEU A 252 5.75 -2.86 -14.11
N VAL A 253 5.77 -3.08 -12.79
CA VAL A 253 4.90 -2.39 -11.84
C VAL A 253 5.79 -1.62 -10.87
N VAL A 254 5.50 -0.34 -10.63
CA VAL A 254 6.08 0.45 -9.55
C VAL A 254 4.94 0.93 -8.67
N GLU A 255 5.07 0.77 -7.36
CA GLU A 255 4.07 1.14 -6.38
C GLU A 255 4.66 2.05 -5.31
N TRP A 256 3.99 3.18 -5.09
CA TRP A 256 4.27 4.10 -4.01
C TRP A 256 3.23 3.91 -2.92
N ILE A 257 3.70 3.81 -1.67
CA ILE A 257 2.92 4.03 -0.46
C ILE A 257 3.65 5.13 0.29
N ILE A 258 3.18 6.37 0.17
CA ILE A 258 4.03 7.53 0.46
C ILE A 258 3.23 8.66 1.13
N GLY A 259 3.90 9.55 1.87
CA GLY A 259 3.29 10.68 2.55
C GLY A 259 3.68 12.01 1.92
N LYS A 260 2.90 13.06 2.20
CA LYS A 260 3.26 14.43 1.83
C LYS A 260 4.44 14.89 2.68
N ALA A 261 5.47 15.48 2.06
CA ALA A 261 6.56 16.09 2.81
C ALA A 261 6.01 17.16 3.77
N GLY A 262 6.39 17.05 5.06
CA GLY A 262 5.90 17.93 6.12
C GLY A 262 4.45 17.68 6.59
N ASN A 263 3.71 16.73 6.00
CA ASN A 263 2.33 16.41 6.41
C ASN A 263 2.00 14.92 6.20
N MET A 264 2.43 14.06 7.12
CA MET A 264 2.28 12.61 6.97
C MET A 264 0.85 12.08 7.16
N ASP A 265 -0.07 12.90 7.69
CA ASP A 265 -1.51 12.57 7.70
C ASP A 265 -2.11 12.55 6.29
N GLU A 266 -1.44 13.20 5.33
CA GLU A 266 -1.80 13.16 3.92
C GLU A 266 -1.02 12.06 3.19
N MET A 267 -1.68 10.92 3.08
CA MET A 267 -1.11 9.71 2.51
C MET A 267 -1.57 9.44 1.07
N TYR A 268 -0.71 8.77 0.31
CA TYR A 268 -0.96 8.37 -1.07
C TYR A 268 -0.57 6.91 -1.29
N GLN A 269 -1.35 6.23 -2.12
CA GLN A 269 -1.01 4.91 -2.63
C GLN A 269 -1.41 4.83 -4.09
N PHE A 270 -0.43 4.63 -4.96
CA PHE A 270 -0.64 4.56 -6.40
C PHE A 270 0.40 3.68 -7.08
N GLN A 271 0.05 3.20 -8.28
CA GLN A 271 0.92 2.38 -9.11
C GLN A 271 1.12 2.99 -10.49
N VAL A 272 2.25 2.66 -11.11
CA VAL A 272 2.47 2.70 -12.55
C VAL A 272 2.61 1.26 -13.05
N LEU A 273 1.86 0.91 -14.10
CA LEU A 273 2.03 -0.31 -14.86
C LEU A 273 2.49 0.01 -16.28
N TYR A 274 3.46 -0.77 -16.76
CA TYR A 274 3.91 -0.78 -18.14
C TYR A 274 3.99 -2.23 -18.64
N GLU A 275 3.56 -2.44 -19.87
CA GLU A 275 3.62 -3.72 -20.56
C GLU A 275 4.35 -3.54 -21.88
N ARG A 276 5.44 -4.28 -22.08
CA ARG A 276 6.24 -4.26 -23.32
C ARG A 276 5.39 -4.58 -24.56
N ALA A 277 4.33 -5.37 -24.39
CA ALA A 277 3.40 -5.71 -25.47
C ALA A 277 2.60 -4.49 -25.99
N MET A 278 2.51 -3.41 -25.20
CA MET A 278 1.82 -2.16 -25.53
C MET A 278 2.77 -0.96 -25.38
N PRO A 279 3.81 -0.85 -26.23
CA PRO A 279 4.79 0.22 -26.14
C PRO A 279 4.11 1.59 -26.29
N GLY A 280 4.55 2.55 -25.49
CA GLY A 280 3.99 3.90 -25.44
C GLY A 280 2.77 4.04 -24.53
N VAL A 281 2.24 2.97 -23.95
CA VAL A 281 1.09 3.02 -23.02
C VAL A 281 1.55 2.76 -21.59
N VAL A 282 1.11 3.60 -20.66
CA VAL A 282 1.27 3.41 -19.21
C VAL A 282 -0.06 3.58 -18.50
N THR A 283 -0.25 2.82 -17.42
CA THR A 283 -1.47 2.85 -16.63
C THR A 283 -1.16 3.23 -15.19
N PHE A 284 -1.92 4.18 -14.65
CA PHE A 284 -1.89 4.58 -13.25
C PHE A 284 -3.07 3.96 -12.52
N ARG A 285 -2.85 3.44 -11.31
CA ARG A 285 -3.93 2.95 -10.44
C ARG A 285 -3.86 3.66 -9.11
N TYR A 286 -5.00 4.16 -8.64
CA TYR A 286 -5.08 4.92 -7.40
C TYR A 286 -5.84 4.14 -6.33
N PHE A 287 -5.26 4.02 -5.14
CA PHE A 287 -5.84 3.27 -4.02
C PHE A 287 -6.09 4.17 -2.81
N VAL A 288 -5.16 5.09 -2.54
CA VAL A 288 -5.27 6.14 -1.52
C VAL A 288 -4.87 7.46 -2.17
N VAL A 289 -5.71 8.49 -2.03
CA VAL A 289 -5.57 9.78 -2.72
C VAL A 289 -5.53 10.91 -1.70
N GLY A 290 -4.35 11.41 -1.38
CA GLY A 290 -4.16 12.59 -0.52
C GLY A 290 -4.58 13.90 -1.22
N ALA A 291 -5.06 14.86 -0.43
CA ALA A 291 -5.65 16.15 -0.86
C ALA A 291 -6.70 16.10 -1.99
N ASN A 292 -7.25 14.92 -2.28
CA ASN A 292 -8.10 14.66 -3.43
C ASN A 292 -7.46 15.07 -4.79
N GLY A 293 -6.12 15.15 -4.87
CA GLY A 293 -5.41 15.58 -6.09
C GLY A 293 -5.19 17.10 -6.25
N LYS A 294 -5.39 17.91 -5.19
CA LYS A 294 -4.94 19.32 -5.23
C LYS A 294 -3.40 19.38 -5.15
N GLY A 295 -2.77 20.31 -5.87
CA GLY A 295 -1.32 20.56 -5.79
C GLY A 295 -0.44 19.48 -6.41
N VAL A 296 -1.00 18.61 -7.26
CA VAL A 296 -0.27 17.52 -7.92
C VAL A 296 -0.35 17.61 -9.44
N GLY A 297 0.65 17.05 -10.10
CA GLY A 297 0.76 16.98 -11.55
C GLY A 297 0.66 15.54 -12.01
N ILE A 298 -0.25 15.27 -12.93
CA ILE A 298 -0.57 13.91 -13.36
C ILE A 298 -0.59 13.83 -14.87
N GLY A 299 0.21 12.94 -15.42
CA GLY A 299 0.34 12.75 -16.85
C GLY A 299 1.71 12.21 -17.26
N VAL A 300 2.06 12.44 -18.52
CA VAL A 300 3.31 11.99 -19.14
C VAL A 300 3.89 13.08 -20.03
N GLN A 301 5.21 13.08 -20.23
CA GLN A 301 5.90 13.96 -21.18
C GLN A 301 7.06 13.26 -21.90
N GLY A 302 7.44 13.81 -23.07
CA GLY A 302 8.52 13.30 -23.91
C GLY A 302 8.65 14.05 -25.22
N GLY A 303 9.89 14.33 -25.66
CA GLY A 303 10.15 14.91 -26.98
C GLY A 303 9.48 16.27 -27.20
N GLY A 304 9.42 17.09 -26.16
CA GLY A 304 8.76 18.41 -26.17
C GLY A 304 7.23 18.37 -26.15
N LYS A 305 6.61 17.20 -25.96
CA LYS A 305 5.15 17.03 -25.82
C LYS A 305 4.80 16.63 -24.39
N GLY A 306 3.56 16.93 -23.99
CA GLY A 306 2.99 16.49 -22.73
C GLY A 306 1.53 16.10 -22.90
N ALA A 307 1.13 15.01 -22.25
CA ALA A 307 -0.27 14.65 -22.05
C ALA A 307 -0.60 14.87 -20.58
N GLN A 308 -1.25 15.99 -20.28
CA GLN A 308 -1.69 16.33 -18.94
C GLN A 308 -3.06 15.70 -18.68
N PHE A 309 -3.16 14.89 -17.63
CA PHE A 309 -4.44 14.44 -17.10
C PHE A 309 -5.00 15.45 -16.08
N ALA A 310 -4.19 15.84 -15.10
CA ALA A 310 -4.59 16.79 -14.06
C ALA A 310 -3.40 17.64 -13.59
N PHE A 311 -3.65 18.91 -13.32
CA PHE A 311 -2.70 19.82 -12.68
C PHE A 311 -3.44 20.70 -11.68
N ASP A 312 -3.08 20.61 -10.40
CA ASP A 312 -3.69 21.35 -9.29
C ASP A 312 -5.24 21.26 -9.27
N GLN A 313 -5.76 20.06 -9.51
CA GLN A 313 -7.19 19.82 -9.69
C GLN A 313 -7.67 18.59 -8.93
N ARG A 314 -8.80 18.73 -8.23
CA ARG A 314 -9.39 17.64 -7.46
C ARG A 314 -10.22 16.69 -8.32
N VAL A 315 -9.53 15.95 -9.19
CA VAL A 315 -10.18 15.13 -10.23
C VAL A 315 -9.98 13.63 -10.09
N ILE A 316 -9.18 13.17 -9.12
CA ILE A 316 -8.91 11.74 -8.94
C ILE A 316 -9.54 11.22 -7.67
N CYS A 317 -10.13 10.03 -7.79
CA CYS A 317 -10.69 9.30 -6.67
C CYS A 317 -9.95 7.97 -6.45
N PRO A 318 -10.04 7.39 -5.23
CA PRO A 318 -9.67 6.01 -5.01
C PRO A 318 -10.40 5.08 -5.99
N LEU A 319 -9.71 4.02 -6.39
CA LEU A 319 -10.16 3.01 -7.34
C LEU A 319 -10.26 3.45 -8.81
N GLU A 320 -9.82 4.67 -9.12
CA GLU A 320 -9.70 5.13 -10.50
C GLU A 320 -8.42 4.62 -11.17
N VAL A 321 -8.52 4.53 -12.49
CA VAL A 321 -7.42 4.22 -13.40
C VAL A 321 -7.23 5.40 -14.34
N VAL A 322 -5.98 5.77 -14.60
CA VAL A 322 -5.63 6.70 -15.69
C VAL A 322 -4.73 5.97 -16.66
N THR A 323 -5.12 5.90 -17.93
CA THR A 323 -4.29 5.32 -18.98
C THR A 323 -3.77 6.45 -19.87
N CYS A 324 -2.45 6.55 -19.97
CA CYS A 324 -1.77 7.49 -20.83
C CYS A 324 -1.16 6.77 -22.03
N ASP A 325 -1.54 7.19 -23.23
CA ASP A 325 -0.97 6.75 -24.51
C ASP A 325 -0.06 7.86 -25.05
N THR A 326 1.24 7.66 -25.00
CA THR A 326 2.26 8.60 -25.48
C THR A 326 2.38 8.63 -27.00
N ASN A 327 1.85 7.63 -27.71
CA ASN A 327 1.78 7.64 -29.17
C ASN A 327 0.69 8.62 -29.63
N ALA A 328 -0.46 8.60 -28.92
CA ALA A 328 -1.56 9.54 -29.14
C ALA A 328 -1.39 10.87 -28.41
N ASN A 329 -0.45 10.96 -27.46
CA ASN A 329 -0.29 12.08 -26.53
C ASN A 329 -1.59 12.41 -25.77
N THR A 330 -2.21 11.39 -25.17
CA THR A 330 -3.46 11.54 -24.41
C THR A 330 -3.40 10.79 -23.08
N CYS A 331 -4.16 11.25 -22.09
CA CYS A 331 -4.43 10.52 -20.86
C CYS A 331 -5.95 10.53 -20.61
N THR A 332 -6.51 9.37 -20.28
CA THR A 332 -7.96 9.20 -20.07
C THR A 332 -8.23 8.42 -18.80
N ASN A 333 -9.34 8.71 -18.13
CA ASN A 333 -9.73 8.01 -16.91
C ASN A 333 -10.68 6.83 -17.20
N GLY A 334 -10.63 5.86 -16.28
CA GLY A 334 -11.54 4.73 -16.20
C GLY A 334 -11.68 4.26 -14.76
N THR A 335 -12.36 3.13 -14.58
CA THR A 335 -12.51 2.46 -13.28
C THR A 335 -11.74 1.15 -13.28
N MET A 336 -11.21 0.73 -12.13
CA MET A 336 -10.63 -0.61 -12.01
C MET A 336 -11.74 -1.66 -12.20
N ALA A 337 -11.50 -2.67 -13.04
CA ALA A 337 -12.36 -3.84 -13.10
C ALA A 337 -12.34 -4.54 -11.73
N GLY A 338 -13.54 -4.78 -11.17
CA GLY A 338 -13.72 -5.48 -9.90
C GLY A 338 -13.41 -6.96 -9.97
#